data_AF-A0A3N5NJB3-F1
#
_entry.id   AF-A0A3N5NJB3-F1
#
_cell.length_a   1.000
_cell.length_b   1.000
_cell.length_c   1.000
_cell.angle_alpha   90.00
_cell.angle_beta   90.00
_cell.angle_gamma   90.00
#
_symmetry.space_group_name_H-M   'P 1'
#
loop_
_entity.id
_entity.type
_entity.pdbx_description
1 polymer ?
#
loop_
_entity_poly.entity_id
_entity_poly.type
_entity_poly.pdbx_seq_one_letter_code
_entity_poly.pdbx_strand_id
1 'polypeptide(L)'
;MKRDGKEQRAITIGYVAPDERCLELRSGDEGLDALVLNFPRHDAPIETIGARADSGFKTWRCTLCAFVYDEAKGMPEEGVPPGTRWEDVPESWICADCGASKADFDMAEA
;
A
#
# COMPACT_ATOMS: atom_id res chain seq x y z
N MET A 1 17.06 24.17 21.09
CA MET A 1 17.90 24.66 22.23
C MET A 1 19.29 24.08 22.08
N LYS A 2 20.37 24.87 22.20
CA LYS A 2 21.76 24.34 22.12
C LYS A 2 22.33 24.19 23.53
N ARG A 3 22.76 22.98 23.89
CA ARG A 3 23.47 22.70 25.14
C ARG A 3 24.83 22.11 24.76
N ASP A 4 25.91 22.67 25.29
CA ASP A 4 27.29 22.25 24.98
C ASP A 4 27.60 22.22 23.47
N GLY A 5 27.13 23.24 22.73
CA GLY A 5 27.35 23.38 21.29
C GLY A 5 26.55 22.42 20.39
N LYS A 6 25.83 21.44 20.97
CA LYS A 6 25.01 20.48 20.22
C LYS A 6 23.54 20.93 20.16
N GLU A 7 22.96 20.85 18.98
CA GLU A 7 21.52 21.07 18.79
C GLU A 7 20.74 19.95 19.47
N GLN A 8 19.87 20.32 20.40
CA GLN A 8 18.95 19.39 21.05
C GLN A 8 17.58 19.55 20.41
N ARG A 9 17.04 18.44 19.90
CA ARG A 9 15.65 18.29 19.46
C ARG A 9 14.97 17.32 20.42
N ALA A 10 13.75 17.64 20.83
CA ALA A 10 12.93 16.76 21.66
C ALA A 10 11.85 16.12 20.78
N ILE A 11 11.62 14.82 20.98
CA ILE A 11 10.54 14.11 20.32
C ILE A 11 9.36 14.06 21.30
N THR A 12 8.19 14.49 20.83
CA THR A 12 6.94 14.33 21.56
C THR A 12 6.23 13.09 21.02
N ILE A 13 5.84 12.17 21.92
CA ILE A 13 5.09 10.98 21.57
C ILE A 13 3.67 11.14 22.12
N GLY A 14 2.67 11.13 21.23
CA GLY A 14 1.26 11.06 21.59
C GLY A 14 0.68 9.70 21.20
N TYR A 15 -0.05 9.07 22.13
CA TYR A 15 -0.84 7.88 21.84
C TYR A 15 -2.30 8.30 21.64
N VAL A 16 -2.90 7.86 20.53
CA VAL A 16 -4.31 8.09 20.23
C VAL A 16 -5.08 6.81 20.57
N ALA A 17 -5.98 6.91 21.54
CA ALA A 17 -6.78 5.78 21.98
C ALA A 17 -7.82 5.36 20.92
N PRO A 18 -8.29 4.11 20.95
CA PRO A 18 -9.24 3.62 19.95
C PRO A 18 -10.55 4.38 19.79
N ASP A 19 -11.05 4.94 20.89
CA ASP A 19 -12.27 5.72 20.97
C ASP A 19 -12.06 7.22 20.69
N GLU A 20 -10.80 7.66 20.57
CA GLU A 20 -10.47 9.02 20.15
C GLU A 20 -10.64 9.14 18.64
N ARG A 21 -11.59 10.00 18.25
CA ARG A 21 -12.05 10.08 16.85
C ARG A 21 -11.07 10.76 15.90
N CYS A 22 -10.20 11.65 16.40
CA CYS A 22 -9.24 12.39 15.57
C CYS A 22 -8.21 13.10 16.47
N LEU A 23 -6.92 12.93 16.17
CA LEU A 23 -5.84 13.77 16.69
C LEU A 23 -5.46 14.80 15.62
N GLU A 24 -5.62 16.08 15.93
CA GLU A 24 -5.19 17.16 15.05
C GLU A 24 -3.82 17.69 15.49
N LEU A 25 -2.83 17.61 14.59
CA LEU A 25 -1.50 18.19 14.78
C LEU A 25 -1.39 19.49 13.98
N ARG A 26 -1.02 20.58 14.65
CA ARG A 26 -0.76 21.87 14.02
C ARG A 26 0.72 22.21 14.10
N SER A 27 1.34 22.43 12.95
CA SER A 27 2.69 22.99 12.88
C SER A 27 2.68 24.49 13.16
N GLY A 28 3.70 24.98 13.86
CA GLY A 28 3.98 26.43 13.91
C GLY A 28 4.66 26.90 12.62
N ASP A 29 5.13 28.15 12.61
CA ASP A 29 5.76 28.80 11.44
C ASP A 29 7.04 28.08 10.96
N GLU A 30 7.69 27.30 11.83
CA GLU A 30 8.90 26.53 11.53
C GLU A 30 8.62 25.11 10.97
N GLY A 31 7.34 24.73 10.82
CA GLY A 31 6.95 23.40 10.35
C GLY A 31 6.96 22.32 11.44
N LEU A 32 6.62 21.08 11.06
CA LEU A 32 6.61 19.92 11.95
C LEU A 32 7.14 18.69 11.22
N ASP A 33 8.22 18.10 11.75
CA ASP A 33 8.65 16.75 11.38
C ASP A 33 7.83 15.74 12.20
N ALA A 34 7.01 14.90 11.54
CA ALA A 34 6.13 13.94 12.20
C ALA A 34 6.37 12.51 11.69
N LEU A 35 6.46 11.55 12.63
CA LEU A 35 6.43 10.12 12.36
C LEU A 35 5.12 9.55 12.93
N VAL A 36 4.22 9.09 12.05
CA VAL A 36 2.95 8.47 12.45
C VAL A 36 3.11 6.95 12.43
N LEU A 37 3.02 6.33 13.60
CA LEU A 37 3.08 4.87 13.76
C LEU A 37 1.70 4.34 14.10
N ASN A 38 1.09 3.60 13.19
CA ASN A 38 -0.16 2.89 13.44
C ASN A 38 0.15 1.44 13.88
N PHE A 39 -0.10 1.13 15.15
CA PHE A 39 0.07 -0.23 15.66
C PHE A 39 -1.24 -1.01 15.46
N PRO A 40 -1.20 -2.23 14.89
CA PRO A 40 -2.38 -3.07 14.81
C PRO A 40 -2.89 -3.36 16.24
N ARG A 41 -4.21 -3.23 16.45
CA ARG A 41 -4.84 -3.65 17.71
C ARG A 41 -4.68 -5.16 17.84
N HIS A 42 -4.34 -5.67 19.03
CA HIS A 42 -4.19 -7.12 19.26
C HIS A 42 -5.42 -7.95 18.86
N ASP A 43 -6.62 -7.34 18.84
CA ASP A 43 -7.88 -7.98 18.46
C ASP A 43 -8.46 -7.49 17.13
N ALA A 44 -7.78 -6.56 16.44
CA ALA A 44 -8.16 -6.24 15.06
C ALA A 44 -7.67 -7.38 14.17
N PRO A 45 -8.48 -7.87 13.22
CA PRO A 45 -7.98 -8.78 12.20
C PRO A 45 -6.82 -8.08 11.50
N ILE A 46 -5.64 -8.68 11.57
CA ILE A 46 -4.51 -8.28 10.76
C ILE A 46 -4.91 -8.62 9.32
N GLU A 47 -5.38 -7.63 8.56
CA GLU A 47 -5.34 -7.75 7.11
C GLU A 47 -3.87 -7.60 6.71
N THR A 48 -3.22 -8.75 6.55
CA THR A 48 -1.82 -8.81 6.15
C THR A 48 -1.68 -8.20 4.75
N ILE A 49 -1.17 -6.98 4.68
CA ILE A 49 -0.55 -6.48 3.47
C ILE A 49 0.78 -7.26 3.36
N GLY A 50 0.75 -8.43 2.71
CA GLY A 50 1.97 -9.18 2.38
C GLY A 50 2.19 -10.53 3.07
N ALA A 51 1.15 -11.35 3.23
CA ALA A 51 1.34 -12.80 3.22
C ALA A 51 0.12 -13.44 2.57
N ARG A 52 0.22 -13.67 1.27
CA ARG A 52 -0.71 -14.55 0.58
C ARG A 52 -0.46 -15.97 1.08
N ALA A 53 -1.51 -16.67 1.49
CA ALA A 53 -1.49 -18.12 1.41
C ALA A 53 -1.09 -18.49 -0.01
N ASP A 54 -0.16 -19.42 -0.15
CA ASP A 54 0.35 -19.92 -1.43
C ASP A 54 -0.81 -20.54 -2.22
N SER A 55 -1.56 -19.69 -2.91
CA SER A 55 -2.73 -20.08 -3.69
C SER A 55 -2.33 -20.53 -5.10
N GLY A 56 -1.01 -20.69 -5.33
CA GLY A 56 -0.41 -20.94 -6.64
C GLY A 56 -0.69 -19.85 -7.67
N PHE A 57 -1.24 -18.70 -7.27
CA PHE A 57 -1.62 -17.56 -8.11
C PHE A 57 -0.53 -16.49 -8.09
N LYS A 58 -0.27 -15.90 -9.26
CA LYS A 58 0.79 -14.91 -9.47
C LYS A 58 0.21 -13.50 -9.43
N THR A 59 1.09 -12.54 -9.15
CA THR A 59 0.82 -11.11 -9.28
C THR A 59 1.65 -10.53 -10.42
N TRP A 60 1.08 -9.59 -11.16
CA TRP A 60 1.67 -8.96 -12.33
C TRP A 60 1.64 -7.45 -12.15
N ARG A 61 2.78 -6.79 -12.28
CA ARG A 61 2.91 -5.36 -12.08
C ARG A 61 3.17 -4.65 -13.41
N CYS A 62 2.35 -3.65 -13.71
CA CYS A 62 2.59 -2.76 -14.82
C CYS A 62 3.92 -2.02 -14.60
N THR A 63 4.80 -2.08 -15.58
CA THR A 63 6.12 -1.44 -15.54
C THR A 63 6.03 0.09 -15.68
N LEU A 64 4.91 0.61 -16.20
CA LEU A 64 4.72 2.04 -16.44
C LEU A 64 4.14 2.79 -15.23
N CYS A 65 3.11 2.24 -14.57
CA CYS A 65 2.43 2.92 -13.45
C CYS A 65 2.46 2.15 -12.12
N ALA A 66 3.05 0.96 -12.08
CA ALA A 66 3.11 0.09 -10.91
C ALA A 66 1.75 -0.48 -10.43
N PHE A 67 0.67 -0.37 -11.22
CA PHE A 67 -0.57 -1.10 -10.99
C PHE A 67 -0.31 -2.61 -10.88
N VAL A 68 -0.98 -3.30 -9.96
CA VAL A 68 -0.82 -4.74 -9.73
C VAL A 68 -2.11 -5.47 -10.09
N TYR A 69 -2.04 -6.30 -11.14
CA TYR A 69 -3.03 -7.33 -11.39
C TYR A 69 -2.73 -8.56 -10.53
N ASP A 70 -3.78 -9.13 -9.97
CA ASP A 70 -3.72 -10.23 -9.03
C ASP A 70 -4.62 -11.35 -9.54
N GLU A 71 -4.03 -12.47 -10.00
CA GLU A 71 -4.79 -13.57 -10.60
C GLU A 71 -5.89 -14.09 -9.69
N ALA A 72 -5.68 -14.11 -8.37
CA ALA A 72 -6.70 -14.61 -7.44
C ALA A 72 -7.87 -13.63 -7.29
N LYS A 73 -7.66 -12.34 -7.49
CA LYS A 73 -8.72 -11.32 -7.45
C LYS A 73 -9.36 -11.08 -8.81
N GLY A 74 -8.62 -11.30 -9.90
CA GLY A 74 -9.03 -10.88 -11.24
C GLY A 74 -9.28 -9.37 -11.31
N MET A 75 -10.10 -8.96 -12.26
CA MET A 75 -10.62 -7.60 -12.42
C MET A 75 -12.09 -7.62 -12.92
N PRO A 76 -13.06 -7.94 -12.03
CA PRO A 76 -14.44 -8.22 -12.44
C PRO A 76 -15.14 -7.03 -13.11
N GLU A 77 -14.76 -5.81 -12.73
CA GLU A 77 -15.26 -4.56 -13.32
C GLU A 77 -14.88 -4.40 -14.79
N GLU A 78 -13.79 -5.03 -15.23
CA GLU A 78 -13.34 -5.06 -16.63
C GLU A 78 -13.63 -6.40 -17.32
N GLY A 79 -14.43 -7.26 -16.67
CA GLY A 79 -14.82 -8.56 -17.21
C GLY A 79 -13.75 -9.65 -17.09
N VAL A 80 -12.76 -9.48 -16.22
CA VAL A 80 -11.77 -10.51 -15.87
C VAL A 80 -12.16 -11.14 -14.52
N PRO A 81 -12.72 -12.36 -14.47
CA PRO A 81 -13.18 -12.96 -13.21
C PRO A 81 -12.04 -13.22 -12.21
N PRO A 82 -12.35 -13.34 -10.91
CA PRO A 82 -11.37 -13.81 -9.92
C PRO A 82 -10.88 -15.22 -10.25
N GLY A 83 -9.58 -15.46 -10.09
CA GLY A 83 -8.94 -16.74 -10.42
C GLY A 83 -8.47 -16.85 -11.88
N THR A 84 -8.67 -15.82 -12.72
CA THR A 84 -8.16 -15.81 -14.09
C THR A 84 -6.63 -15.70 -14.10
N ARG A 85 -5.97 -16.70 -14.69
CA ARG A 85 -4.51 -16.69 -14.88
C ARG A 85 -4.11 -15.61 -15.86
N TRP A 86 -2.89 -15.09 -15.73
CA TRP A 86 -2.40 -14.08 -16.65
C TRP A 86 -2.35 -14.56 -18.09
N GLU A 87 -2.05 -15.83 -18.32
CA GLU A 87 -2.12 -16.44 -19.64
C GLU A 87 -3.53 -16.39 -20.26
N ASP A 88 -4.58 -16.43 -19.44
CA ASP A 88 -5.99 -16.39 -19.86
C ASP A 88 -6.55 -14.96 -19.98
N VAL A 89 -5.87 -13.94 -19.47
CA VAL A 89 -6.27 -12.54 -19.66
C VAL A 89 -6.20 -12.19 -21.16
N PRO A 90 -7.24 -11.58 -21.76
CA PRO A 90 -7.23 -11.25 -23.19
C PRO A 90 -6.03 -10.36 -23.57
N GLU A 91 -5.42 -10.58 -24.74
CA GLU A 91 -4.32 -9.71 -25.23
C GLU A 91 -4.77 -8.26 -25.48
N SER A 92 -6.06 -8.06 -25.73
CA SER A 92 -6.67 -6.73 -25.89
C SER A 92 -6.93 -6.01 -24.56
N TRP A 93 -6.73 -6.67 -23.41
CA TRP A 93 -6.87 -6.03 -22.11
C TRP A 93 -5.75 -5.01 -21.91
N ILE A 94 -6.10 -3.88 -21.33
CA ILE A 94 -5.21 -2.76 -21.05
C ILE A 94 -5.20 -2.49 -19.55
N CYS A 95 -4.09 -1.95 -19.04
CA CYS A 95 -4.00 -1.52 -17.66
C CYS A 95 -5.09 -0.50 -17.34
N ALA A 96 -5.96 -0.80 -16.37
CA ALA A 96 -7.05 0.08 -15.96
C ALA A 96 -6.58 1.45 -15.44
N ASP A 97 -5.35 1.51 -14.92
CA ASP A 97 -4.81 2.73 -14.32
C ASP A 97 -4.16 3.68 -15.36
N CYS A 98 -3.50 3.13 -16.39
CA CYS A 98 -2.71 3.94 -17.33
C CYS A 98 -2.89 3.61 -18.82
N GLY A 99 -3.67 2.59 -19.17
CA GLY A 99 -3.93 2.17 -20.54
C GLY A 99 -2.78 1.42 -21.24
N ALA A 100 -1.73 1.03 -20.51
CA ALA A 100 -0.64 0.21 -21.03
C ALA A 100 -1.15 -1.15 -21.53
N SER A 101 -0.44 -1.77 -22.47
CA SER A 101 -0.81 -3.09 -22.98
C SER A 101 -0.47 -4.19 -21.97
N LYS A 102 -1.05 -5.38 -22.15
CA LYS A 102 -0.67 -6.57 -21.39
C LYS A 102 0.83 -6.89 -21.46
N ALA A 103 1.51 -6.53 -22.55
CA ALA A 103 2.95 -6.77 -22.69
C ALA A 103 3.81 -5.90 -21.76
N ASP A 104 3.25 -4.82 -21.20
CA ASP A 104 3.96 -3.88 -20.32
C ASP A 104 3.93 -4.31 -18.84
N PHE A 105 3.59 -5.57 -18.55
CA PHE A 105 3.54 -6.12 -17.20
C PHE A 105 4.63 -7.17 -16.97
N ASP A 106 5.31 -7.05 -15.83
CA ASP A 106 6.22 -8.07 -15.33
C ASP A 106 5.59 -8.84 -14.18
N MET A 107 5.96 -10.11 -14.03
CA MET A 107 5.59 -10.88 -12.84
C MET A 107 6.23 -10.21 -11.62
N ALA A 108 5.39 -9.76 -10.69
CA ALA A 108 5.85 -9.30 -9.38
C ALA A 108 6.14 -10.55 -8.55
N GLU A 109 7.42 -10.82 -8.32
CA GLU A 109 7.83 -11.85 -7.36
C GLU A 109 7.31 -11.45 -5.97
N ALA A 110 6.72 -12.42 -5.26
CA ALA A 110 6.17 -12.26 -3.92
C ALA A 110 7.25 -12.21 -2.85
#